data_AF-A0A0B6YCF9-F1
#
_entry.id   AF-A0A0B6YCF9-F1
#
_cell.length_a   1.000
_cell.length_b   1.000
_cell.length_c   1.000
_cell.angle_alpha   90.00
_cell.angle_beta   90.00
_cell.angle_gamma   90.00
#
_symmetry.space_group_name_H-M   'P 1'
#
loop_
_entity.id
_entity.type
_entity.pdbx_description
1 polymer ?
#
loop_
_entity_poly.entity_id
_entity_poly.type
_entity_poly.pdbx_seq_one_letter_code
_entity_poly.pdbx_strand_id
1 'polypeptide(L)'
;PQSGGEYIYIQRAFGDYPAFVCLWINFLLICPVGIAALSLIASLYILQPLFPDCGVPPLAERFIAICIFWLLIAINTRNVKWATRI
;
A
#
# COMPACT_ATOMS: atom_id res chain seq x y z
N PRO A 1 -9.24 -21.78 -15.90
CA PRO A 1 -8.81 -20.60 -15.09
C PRO A 1 -8.52 -21.07 -13.67
N GLN A 2 -7.45 -20.61 -13.03
CA GLN A 2 -7.06 -20.98 -11.66
C GLN A 2 -6.89 -19.72 -10.81
N SER A 3 -7.23 -19.82 -9.52
CA SER A 3 -7.03 -18.72 -8.56
C SER A 3 -5.54 -18.54 -8.24
N GLY A 4 -5.11 -17.29 -8.15
CA GLY A 4 -3.73 -16.92 -7.81
C GLY A 4 -3.15 -15.79 -8.68
N GLY A 5 -3.94 -15.25 -9.63
CA GLY A 5 -3.58 -14.06 -10.38
C GLY A 5 -2.27 -14.23 -11.16
N GLU A 6 -1.45 -13.18 -11.16
CA GLU A 6 -0.16 -13.11 -11.88
C GLU A 6 0.80 -14.25 -11.51
N TYR A 7 0.81 -14.67 -10.25
CA TYR A 7 1.67 -15.74 -9.76
C TYR A 7 1.49 -17.05 -10.54
N ILE A 8 0.25 -17.44 -10.82
CA ILE A 8 -0.05 -18.71 -11.51
C ILE A 8 0.41 -18.67 -12.97
N TYR A 9 0.37 -17.51 -13.61
CA TYR A 9 0.89 -17.35 -14.96
C TYR A 9 2.40 -17.52 -14.99
N ILE A 10 3.12 -16.91 -14.04
CA ILE A 10 4.58 -17.03 -13.91
C ILE A 10 4.99 -18.47 -13.59
N GLN A 11 4.27 -19.12 -12.66
CA GLN A 11 4.51 -20.52 -12.29
C GLN A 11 4.36 -21.47 -13.48
N ARG A 12 3.33 -21.28 -14.31
CA ARG A 12 3.13 -22.13 -15.50
C ARG A 12 4.16 -21.90 -16.60
N ALA A 13 4.62 -20.67 -16.76
CA ALA A 13 5.57 -20.33 -17.81
C ALA A 13 7.01 -20.69 -17.44
N PHE A 14 7.40 -20.48 -16.18
CA PHE A 14 8.80 -20.54 -15.75
C PHE A 14 9.09 -21.55 -14.61
N GLY A 15 8.06 -22.18 -14.04
CA GLY A 15 8.18 -23.14 -12.95
C GLY A 15 8.17 -22.51 -11.55
N ASP A 16 8.36 -23.34 -10.52
CA ASP A 16 8.10 -22.97 -9.13
C ASP A 16 9.13 -21.99 -8.53
N TYR A 17 10.41 -22.17 -8.85
CA TYR A 17 11.48 -21.33 -8.31
C TYR A 17 11.36 -19.84 -8.72
N PRO A 18 11.25 -19.49 -10.02
CA PRO A 18 11.08 -18.09 -10.41
C PRO A 18 9.73 -17.53 -9.94
N ALA A 19 8.67 -18.34 -9.91
CA ALA A 19 7.39 -17.91 -9.38
C ALA A 19 7.48 -17.52 -7.90
N PHE A 20 8.19 -18.30 -7.08
CA PHE A 20 8.41 -17.99 -5.66
C PHE A 20 9.16 -16.67 -5.50
N VAL A 21 10.24 -16.44 -6.26
CA VAL A 21 11.02 -15.19 -6.17
C VAL A 21 10.16 -13.99 -6.56
N CYS A 22 9.36 -14.08 -7.63
CA CYS A 22 8.44 -13.02 -8.02
C CYS A 22 7.39 -12.73 -6.94
N LEU A 23 6.79 -13.77 -6.34
CA LEU A 23 5.82 -13.61 -5.26
C LEU A 23 6.47 -12.96 -4.03
N TRP A 24 7.69 -13.37 -3.69
CA TRP A 24 8.45 -12.84 -2.56
C TRP A 24 8.76 -11.35 -2.74
N ILE A 25 9.25 -10.95 -3.92
CA ILE A 25 9.50 -9.54 -4.26
C ILE A 25 8.20 -8.74 -4.20
N ASN A 26 7.12 -9.29 -4.78
CA ASN A 26 5.84 -8.60 -4.80
C ASN A 26 5.32 -8.34 -3.38
N PHE A 27 5.36 -9.36 -2.52
CA PHE A 27 4.84 -9.26 -1.16
C PHE A 27 5.70 -8.39 -0.24
N LEU A 28 7.03 -8.51 -0.30
CA LEU A 28 7.93 -7.81 0.63
C LEU A 28 8.36 -6.42 0.17
N LEU A 29 8.34 -6.15 -1.13
CA LEU A 29 8.81 -4.88 -1.69
C LEU A 29 7.66 -4.12 -2.34
N ILE A 30 7.05 -4.69 -3.38
CA ILE A 30 6.11 -3.94 -4.23
C ILE A 30 4.86 -3.50 -3.45
N CYS A 31 4.18 -4.43 -2.78
CA CYS A 31 3.00 -4.12 -1.99
C CYS A 31 3.25 -3.09 -0.87
N PRO A 32 4.22 -3.29 0.05
CA PRO A 32 4.43 -2.33 1.14
C PRO A 32 4.94 -0.97 0.67
N VAL A 33 5.81 -0.92 -0.34
CA VAL A 33 6.28 0.36 -0.91
C VAL A 33 5.11 1.10 -1.56
N GLY A 34 4.24 0.40 -2.29
CA GLY A 34 3.05 1.01 -2.87
C GLY A 34 2.13 1.62 -1.82
N ILE A 35 1.85 0.90 -0.73
CA ILE A 35 0.99 1.42 0.35
C ILE A 35 1.65 2.60 1.07
N ALA A 36 2.96 2.55 1.31
CA ALA A 36 3.71 3.65 1.95
C ALA A 36 3.76 4.91 1.06
N ALA A 37 3.93 4.74 -0.25
CA ALA A 37 3.90 5.87 -1.19
C ALA A 37 2.50 6.52 -1.23
N LEU A 38 1.44 5.71 -1.27
CA LEU A 38 0.06 6.22 -1.27
C LEU A 38 -0.29 6.94 0.04
N SER A 39 0.16 6.45 1.21
CA SER A 39 -0.09 7.13 2.49
C SER A 39 0.65 8.46 2.61
N LEU A 40 1.88 8.56 2.08
CA LEU A 40 2.62 9.83 1.98
C LEU A 40 1.91 10.83 1.07
N ILE A 41 1.49 10.40 -0.11
CA ILE A 41 0.75 11.23 -1.05
C ILE A 41 -0.56 11.73 -0.42
N ALA A 42 -1.31 10.85 0.25
CA ALA A 42 -2.55 11.22 0.95
C ALA A 42 -2.28 12.25 2.05
N SER A 43 -1.21 12.07 2.82
CA SER A 43 -0.77 13.05 3.83
C SER A 43 -0.49 14.41 3.19
N LEU A 44 0.34 14.46 2.16
CA LEU A 44 0.68 15.70 1.44
C LEU A 44 -0.57 16.45 0.97
N TYR A 45 -1.51 15.76 0.32
CA TYR A 45 -2.74 16.41 -0.17
C TYR A 45 -3.64 16.92 0.95
N ILE A 46 -3.62 16.30 2.14
CA ILE A 46 -4.35 16.79 3.32
C ILE A 46 -3.69 18.04 3.90
N LEU A 47 -2.35 18.10 3.93
CA LEU A 47 -1.62 19.24 4.51
C LEU A 47 -1.50 20.42 3.54
N GLN A 48 -1.53 20.19 2.24
CA GLN A 48 -1.38 21.24 1.23
C GLN A 48 -2.33 22.45 1.39
N PRO A 49 -3.64 22.30 1.68
CA PRO A 49 -4.49 23.46 1.96
C PRO A 49 -4.21 24.16 3.30
N LEU A 50 -3.55 23.48 4.24
CA LEU A 50 -3.18 24.03 5.55
C LEU A 50 -1.90 24.88 5.49
N PHE A 51 -1.03 24.59 4.52
CA PHE A 51 0.23 25.30 4.28
C PHE A 51 0.23 25.89 2.85
N PRO A 52 -0.63 26.89 2.54
CA PRO A 52 -0.77 27.41 1.18
C PRO A 52 0.47 28.19 0.70
N ASP A 53 1.14 28.90 1.60
CA ASP A 53 2.25 29.81 1.27
C ASP A 53 3.62 29.29 1.73
N CYS A 54 3.69 28.07 2.27
CA CYS A 54 4.92 27.50 2.81
C CYS A 54 5.02 26.00 2.57
N GLY A 55 6.25 25.47 2.60
CA GLY A 55 6.47 24.04 2.47
C GLY A 55 5.94 23.27 3.69
N VAL A 56 5.28 22.14 3.43
CA VAL A 56 4.83 21.23 4.48
C VAL A 56 6.04 20.70 5.26
N PRO A 57 6.06 20.79 6.60
CA PRO A 57 7.17 20.27 7.39
C PRO A 57 7.25 18.74 7.28
N PRO A 58 8.43 18.16 6.97
CA PRO A 58 8.55 16.73 6.65
C PRO A 58 8.21 15.82 7.83
N LEU A 59 8.37 16.31 9.06
CA LEU A 59 7.98 15.57 10.25
C LEU A 59 6.45 15.42 10.34
N ALA A 60 5.70 16.49 10.08
CA ALA A 60 4.23 16.46 10.15
C ALA A 60 3.63 15.59 9.04
N GLU A 61 4.17 15.69 7.83
CA GLU A 61 3.78 14.84 6.70
C GLU A 61 3.95 13.35 7.05
N ARG A 62 5.11 12.97 7.59
CA ARG A 62 5.40 11.58 7.97
C ARG A 62 4.49 11.08 9.10
N PHE A 63 4.24 11.91 10.12
CA PHE A 63 3.33 11.54 11.20
C PHE A 63 1.91 11.28 10.69
N ILE A 64 1.39 12.17 9.84
CA ILE A 64 0.05 12.03 9.30
C ILE A 64 -0.04 10.83 8.36
N ALA A 65 0.99 10.57 7.54
CA ALA A 65 1.07 9.37 6.70
C ALA A 65 1.02 8.07 7.53
N ILE A 66 1.75 8.02 8.65
CA ILE A 66 1.73 6.88 9.59
C ILE A 66 0.34 6.71 10.20
N CYS A 67 -0.31 7.79 10.63
CA CYS A 67 -1.67 7.75 11.17
C CYS A 67 -2.68 7.19 10.15
N ILE A 68 -2.62 7.67 8.90
CA ILE A 68 -3.49 7.19 7.81
C ILE A 68 -3.25 5.69 7.57
N PHE A 69 -1.99 5.27 7.49
CA PHE A 69 -1.62 3.87 7.31
C PHE A 69 -2.20 2.97 8.40
N TRP A 70 -2.01 3.33 9.68
CA TRP A 70 -2.56 2.57 10.80
C TRP A 70 -4.08 2.54 10.82
N LEU A 71 -4.74 3.64 10.47
CA LEU A 71 -6.20 3.70 10.38
C LEU A 71 -6.72 2.74 9.30
N LEU A 72 -6.11 2.72 8.11
CA LEU A 72 -6.49 1.81 7.04
C LEU A 72 -6.27 0.35 7.43
N ILE A 73 -5.16 0.03 8.10
CA ILE A 73 -4.92 -1.32 8.65
C ILE A 73 -6.01 -1.69 9.66
N ALA A 74 -6.34 -0.79 10.58
CA ALA A 74 -7.35 -1.06 11.61
C ALA A 74 -8.74 -1.33 10.98
N ILE A 75 -9.13 -0.60 9.94
CA ILE A 75 -10.39 -0.83 9.22
C ILE A 75 -10.36 -2.21 8.53
N ASN A 76 -9.29 -2.50 7.77
CA ASN A 76 -9.16 -3.75 7.02
C ASN A 76 -9.12 -4.99 7.94
N THR A 77 -8.45 -4.89 9.09
CA THR A 77 -8.30 -6.02 10.03
C THR A 77 -9.51 -6.23 10.93
N ARG A 78 -10.27 -5.18 11.28
CA ARG A 78 -11.45 -5.32 12.15
C ARG A 78 -12.68 -5.85 11.42
N ASN A 79 -12.99 -5.31 10.24
CA ASN A 79 -14.13 -5.78 9.46
C ASN A 79 -13.93 -5.48 7.99
N VAL A 80 -13.52 -6.49 7.24
CA VAL A 80 -13.34 -6.39 5.78
C VAL A 80 -14.62 -5.95 5.05
N LYS A 81 -15.81 -6.19 5.62
CA LYS A 81 -17.08 -5.73 5.04
C LYS A 81 -17.25 -4.22 5.11
N TRP A 82 -16.56 -3.54 6.02
CA TRP A 82 -16.55 -2.07 6.07
C TRP A 82 -15.67 -1.51 4.97
N ALA A 83 -14.50 -2.13 4.74
CA ALA A 83 -13.60 -1.75 3.66
C ALA A 83 -14.22 -1.95 2.25
N THR A 84 -15.11 -2.94 2.07
CA THR A 84 -15.77 -3.21 0.78
C THR A 84 -17.08 -2.45 0.54
N ARG A 85 -17.63 -1.80 1.58
CA ARG A 85 -18.84 -0.96 1.45
C ARG A 85 -18.52 0.51 1.22
N ILE A 86 -17.32 0.93 1.58
CA ILE A 86 -16.72 2.21 1.23
C ILE A 86 -16.27 2.13 -0.23
#